data_AF-A0A3R7CXL8-F1
#
_entry.id   AF-A0A3R7CXL8-F1
#
_cell.length_a   1.000
_cell.length_b   1.000
_cell.length_c   1.000
_cell.angle_alpha   90.00
_cell.angle_beta   90.00
_cell.angle_gamma   90.00
#
_symmetry.space_group_name_H-M   'P 1'
#
loop_
_entity.id
_entity.type
_entity.pdbx_description
1 polymer ?
#
loop_
_entity_poly.entity_id
_entity_poly.type
_entity_poly.pdbx_seq_one_letter_code
_entity_poly.pdbx_strand_id
1 'polypeptide(L)'
;MQAGSVVLETPTCFRALDWLVTATSSYPSITAADLLTSSGFASLSAKDAAYFDSLCLPMTDVLPCLRRALLPALMPLLSSQPCCVALLEDSIAQFGVPFDSFVVDAVSRVVDVVCSSQYPGFQDESQLCGFTLLSSVLAMSSGNLQQLAWTVLNAVQVPNDQGHQAAKGGSITTTRNVSTTLFVAPNLPDACVTPINALLKWASKMPVVTSTVIDTDLTLAALFEDDQCLPGRTALDAFVQAFPQSLSNDMYSMASALLTNDNVCFHLANSYATGSDAFETTVSSFTQSLDLGS
;
A
#
# COMPACT_ATOMS: atom_id res chain seq x y z
N MET A 1 27.20 22.99 -12.35
CA MET A 1 27.31 22.07 -11.20
C MET A 1 27.09 22.73 -9.82
N GLN A 2 26.73 24.02 -9.71
CA GLN A 2 26.61 24.71 -8.41
C GLN A 2 25.20 24.79 -7.81
N ALA A 3 24.13 24.48 -8.56
CA ALA A 3 22.76 24.56 -8.02
C ALA A 3 22.32 23.33 -7.20
N GLY A 4 22.93 22.16 -7.44
CA GLY A 4 22.60 20.92 -6.70
C GLY A 4 23.18 20.84 -5.30
N SER A 5 24.26 21.60 -5.01
CA SER A 5 24.91 21.60 -3.69
C SER A 5 24.16 22.43 -2.65
N VAL A 6 23.45 23.48 -3.06
CA VAL A 6 22.81 24.42 -2.11
C VAL A 6 21.49 23.88 -1.53
N VAL A 7 20.79 22.99 -2.24
CA VAL A 7 19.48 22.48 -1.79
C VAL A 7 19.62 21.25 -0.86
N LEU A 8 20.70 20.47 -1.03
CA LEU A 8 21.09 19.38 -0.12
C LEU A 8 21.65 19.88 1.22
N GLU A 9 21.89 21.19 1.36
CA GLU A 9 22.38 21.83 2.60
C GLU A 9 21.26 22.17 3.60
N THR A 10 20.00 21.91 3.27
CA THR A 10 18.93 22.05 4.27
C THR A 10 19.06 20.95 5.34
N PRO A 11 19.07 21.28 6.64
CA PRO A 11 19.22 20.29 7.72
C PRO A 11 18.20 19.14 7.62
N THR A 12 17.00 19.44 7.12
CA THR A 12 15.92 18.49 6.83
C THR A 12 16.36 17.40 5.84
N CYS A 13 17.01 17.76 4.73
CA CYS A 13 17.47 16.79 3.74
C CYS A 13 18.65 15.95 4.22
N PHE A 14 19.54 16.53 5.02
CA PHE A 14 20.63 15.76 5.61
C PHE A 14 20.10 14.69 6.56
N ARG A 15 19.15 15.03 7.44
CA ARG A 15 18.49 14.08 8.35
C ARG A 15 17.72 13.01 7.57
N ALA A 16 17.02 13.39 6.51
CA ALA A 16 16.30 12.45 5.65
C ALA A 16 17.25 11.42 5.00
N LEU A 17 18.39 11.88 4.46
CA LEU A 17 19.36 11.00 3.81
C LEU A 17 20.09 10.10 4.81
N ASP A 18 20.48 10.63 5.96
CA ASP A 18 21.11 9.85 7.05
C ASP A 18 20.17 8.74 7.53
N TRP A 19 18.88 9.07 7.69
CA TRP A 19 17.88 8.07 8.02
C TRP A 19 17.69 7.05 6.91
N LEU A 20 17.59 7.45 5.64
CA LEU A 20 17.43 6.50 4.52
C LEU A 20 18.60 5.51 4.45
N VAL A 21 19.84 5.97 4.65
CA VAL A 21 21.02 5.11 4.73
C VAL A 21 20.90 4.11 5.90
N THR A 22 20.52 4.59 7.07
CA THR A 22 20.37 3.77 8.28
C THR A 22 19.16 2.82 8.22
N ALA A 23 18.11 3.20 7.51
CA ALA A 23 16.88 2.43 7.37
C ALA A 23 17.11 1.16 6.55
N THR A 24 17.92 1.25 5.49
CA THR A 24 18.26 0.07 4.65
C THR A 24 18.98 -1.04 5.42
N SER A 25 19.67 -0.71 6.51
CA SER A 25 20.33 -1.69 7.39
C SER A 25 19.48 -2.08 8.61
N SER A 26 18.63 -1.18 9.10
CA SER A 26 17.83 -1.38 10.32
C SER A 26 16.47 -2.04 10.06
N TYR A 27 15.93 -1.90 8.85
CA TYR A 27 14.66 -2.48 8.42
C TYR A 27 14.90 -3.35 7.18
N PRO A 28 15.50 -4.55 7.33
CA PRO A 28 15.69 -5.44 6.20
C PRO A 28 14.36 -5.72 5.51
N SER A 29 14.37 -5.75 4.19
CA SER A 29 13.21 -6.05 3.37
C SER A 29 12.67 -7.42 3.78
N ILE A 30 11.48 -7.47 4.38
CA ILE A 30 10.79 -8.74 4.59
C ILE A 30 10.27 -9.16 3.21
N THR A 31 10.75 -10.27 2.69
CA THR A 31 10.23 -10.80 1.43
C THR A 31 8.88 -11.47 1.66
N ALA A 32 8.07 -11.59 0.61
CA ALA A 32 6.84 -12.37 0.68
C ALA A 32 7.09 -13.83 1.11
N ALA A 33 8.27 -14.38 0.78
CA ALA A 33 8.69 -15.71 1.22
C ALA A 33 8.96 -15.75 2.73
N ASP A 34 9.58 -14.71 3.30
CA ASP A 34 9.83 -14.63 4.74
C ASP A 34 8.52 -14.60 5.52
N LEU A 35 7.51 -13.89 5.04
CA LEU A 35 6.18 -13.82 5.68
C LEU A 35 5.50 -15.20 5.80
N LEU A 36 5.83 -16.14 4.91
CA LEU A 36 5.29 -17.50 4.91
C LEU A 36 6.07 -18.46 5.83
N THR A 37 7.06 -17.96 6.56
CA THR A 37 7.79 -18.72 7.59
C THR A 37 7.27 -18.38 8.98
N SER A 38 7.43 -19.31 9.92
CA SER A 38 7.12 -19.04 11.34
C SER A 38 7.94 -17.87 11.91
N SER A 39 9.19 -17.71 11.46
CA SER A 39 10.06 -16.59 11.83
C SER A 39 9.59 -15.25 11.28
N GLY A 40 9.15 -15.19 10.03
CA GLY A 40 8.64 -13.93 9.46
C GLY A 40 7.28 -13.56 10.02
N PHE A 41 6.40 -14.54 10.29
CA PHE A 41 5.17 -14.30 11.03
C PHE A 41 5.45 -13.77 12.44
N ALA A 42 6.40 -14.36 13.17
CA ALA A 42 6.81 -13.88 14.49
C ALA A 42 7.36 -12.44 14.41
N SER A 43 8.20 -12.14 13.42
CA SER A 43 8.73 -10.79 13.19
C SER A 43 7.62 -9.77 12.89
N LEU A 44 6.63 -10.15 12.08
CA LEU A 44 5.47 -9.30 11.80
C LEU A 44 4.65 -9.05 13.06
N SER A 45 4.40 -10.09 13.86
CA SER A 45 3.64 -10.00 15.11
C SER A 45 4.32 -9.17 16.20
N ALA A 46 5.64 -9.01 16.12
CA ALA A 46 6.43 -8.24 17.07
C ALA A 46 6.45 -6.73 16.75
N LYS A 47 5.88 -6.27 15.62
CA LYS A 47 5.82 -4.85 15.27
C LYS A 47 4.73 -4.16 16.08
N ASP A 48 5.15 -3.37 17.06
CA ASP A 48 4.29 -2.61 17.96
C ASP A 48 4.12 -1.15 17.51
N ALA A 49 3.39 -0.35 18.29
CA ALA A 49 3.20 1.07 18.00
C ALA A 49 4.53 1.84 17.90
N ALA A 50 5.50 1.52 18.78
CA ALA A 50 6.81 2.18 18.80
C ALA A 50 7.60 1.93 17.51
N TYR A 51 7.48 0.74 16.91
CA TYR A 51 8.03 0.45 15.59
C TYR A 51 7.46 1.36 14.50
N PHE A 52 6.14 1.60 14.51
CA PHE A 52 5.51 2.49 13.53
C PHE A 52 5.88 3.95 13.77
N ASP A 53 6.01 4.37 15.04
CA ASP A 53 6.51 5.71 15.37
C ASP A 53 7.93 5.93 14.85
N SER A 54 8.83 4.95 15.02
CA SER A 54 10.21 5.03 14.54
C SER A 54 10.33 5.00 13.00
N LEU A 55 9.31 4.48 12.32
CA LEU A 55 9.20 4.50 10.86
C LEU A 55 8.61 5.82 10.34
N CYS A 56 7.62 6.37 11.03
CA CYS A 56 6.84 7.52 10.57
C CYS A 56 7.42 8.87 10.96
N LEU A 57 8.06 8.99 12.14
CA LEU A 57 8.67 10.24 12.57
C LEU A 57 9.68 10.81 11.54
N PRO A 58 10.58 10.00 10.94
CA PRO A 58 11.52 10.47 9.91
C PRO A 58 10.84 10.93 8.61
N MET A 59 9.63 10.45 8.31
CA MET A 59 8.89 10.84 7.11
C MET A 59 8.53 12.33 7.10
N THR A 60 8.52 12.97 8.26
CA THR A 60 8.32 14.42 8.40
C THR A 60 9.44 15.22 7.73
N ASP A 61 10.65 14.68 7.67
CA ASP A 61 11.79 15.27 6.98
C ASP A 61 11.97 14.69 5.56
N VAL A 62 11.74 13.39 5.38
CA VAL A 62 11.95 12.69 4.09
C VAL A 62 11.01 13.20 3.01
N LEU A 63 9.70 13.34 3.28
CA LEU A 63 8.75 13.76 2.26
C LEU A 63 9.02 15.18 1.73
N PRO A 64 9.22 16.20 2.59
CA PRO A 64 9.61 17.53 2.13
C PRO A 64 10.94 17.53 1.38
N CYS A 65 11.93 16.76 1.83
CA CYS A 65 13.21 16.65 1.14
C CYS A 65 13.06 16.02 -0.25
N LEU A 66 12.30 14.93 -0.36
CA LEU A 66 12.02 14.24 -1.62
C LEU A 66 11.42 15.22 -2.64
N ARG A 67 10.39 15.96 -2.22
CA ARG A 67 9.64 16.89 -3.06
C ARG A 67 10.43 18.14 -3.43
N ARG A 68 11.14 18.76 -2.48
CA ARG A 68 11.73 20.10 -2.65
C ARG A 68 13.20 20.07 -3.09
N ALA A 69 13.91 18.96 -2.86
CA ALA A 69 15.35 18.89 -3.08
C ALA A 69 15.77 17.72 -3.96
N LEU A 70 15.41 16.49 -3.53
CA LEU A 70 15.98 15.28 -4.13
C LEU A 70 15.50 15.09 -5.56
N LEU A 71 14.18 15.11 -5.81
CA LEU A 71 13.65 14.95 -7.16
C LEU A 71 14.06 16.11 -8.09
N PRO A 72 13.94 17.39 -7.71
CA PRO A 72 14.44 18.49 -8.54
C PRO A 72 15.93 18.37 -8.91
N ALA A 73 16.77 17.83 -8.02
CA ALA A 73 18.18 17.58 -8.31
C ALA A 73 18.40 16.33 -9.18
N LEU A 74 17.57 15.30 -9.03
CA LEU A 74 17.71 14.02 -9.72
C LEU A 74 17.15 14.04 -11.15
N MET A 75 16.05 14.74 -11.42
CA MET A 75 15.40 14.74 -12.74
C MET A 75 16.30 15.22 -13.89
N PRO A 76 17.14 16.27 -13.74
CA PRO A 76 18.10 16.66 -14.78
C PRO A 76 19.18 15.59 -15.02
N LEU A 77 19.56 14.83 -13.98
CA LEU A 77 20.51 13.74 -14.11
C LEU A 77 19.89 12.57 -14.86
N LEU A 78 18.68 12.15 -14.48
CA LEU A 78 17.97 11.05 -15.15
C LEU A 78 17.71 11.37 -16.62
N SER A 79 17.21 12.57 -16.93
CA SER A 79 16.95 12.98 -18.32
C SER A 79 18.22 13.07 -19.19
N SER A 80 19.40 13.22 -18.58
CA SER A 80 20.68 13.17 -19.31
C SER A 80 21.15 11.76 -19.65
N GLN A 81 20.56 10.72 -19.04
CA GLN A 81 20.96 9.32 -19.25
C GLN A 81 20.04 8.64 -20.29
N PRO A 82 20.58 8.11 -21.40
CA PRO A 82 19.79 7.48 -22.45
C PRO A 82 18.91 6.30 -21.96
N CYS A 83 19.33 5.58 -20.91
CA CYS A 83 18.57 4.47 -20.36
C CYS A 83 17.29 4.90 -19.60
N CYS A 84 17.20 6.17 -19.19
CA CYS A 84 16.07 6.68 -18.41
C CYS A 84 15.07 7.48 -19.25
N VAL A 85 15.45 7.89 -20.47
CA VAL A 85 14.60 8.73 -21.34
C VAL A 85 13.26 8.07 -21.60
N ALA A 86 13.24 6.80 -22.00
CA ALA A 86 12.00 6.07 -22.26
C ALA A 86 11.10 6.02 -21.03
N LEU A 87 11.64 5.73 -19.84
CA LEU A 87 10.87 5.73 -18.59
C LEU A 87 10.26 7.10 -18.29
N LEU A 88 11.02 8.17 -18.50
CA LEU A 88 10.56 9.53 -18.25
C LEU A 88 9.49 9.98 -19.26
N GLU A 89 9.66 9.65 -20.53
CA GLU A 89 8.70 9.96 -21.59
C GLU A 89 7.40 9.16 -21.44
N ASP A 90 7.52 7.87 -21.10
CA ASP A 90 6.37 6.97 -20.92
C ASP A 90 5.58 7.27 -19.63
N SER A 91 6.17 7.99 -18.67
CA SER A 91 5.53 8.24 -17.37
C SER A 91 4.14 8.88 -17.48
N ILE A 92 3.96 9.86 -18.37
CA ILE A 92 2.66 10.50 -18.59
C ILE A 92 1.69 9.52 -19.25
N ALA A 93 2.16 8.73 -20.21
CA ALA A 93 1.33 7.75 -20.90
C ALA A 93 0.89 6.60 -19.99
N GLN A 94 1.70 6.23 -18.99
CA GLN A 94 1.44 5.13 -18.05
C GLN A 94 0.70 5.60 -16.79
N PHE A 95 1.08 6.75 -16.22
CA PHE A 95 0.61 7.21 -14.92
C PHE A 95 -0.27 8.46 -14.98
N GLY A 96 -0.36 9.12 -16.15
CA GLY A 96 -1.15 10.34 -16.35
C GLY A 96 -0.46 11.61 -15.85
N VAL A 97 0.72 11.50 -15.23
CA VAL A 97 1.50 12.61 -14.66
C VAL A 97 2.99 12.39 -14.94
N PRO A 98 3.82 13.44 -14.89
CA PRO A 98 5.28 13.30 -14.97
C PRO A 98 5.86 12.40 -13.88
N PHE A 99 6.97 11.72 -14.16
CA PHE A 99 7.58 10.73 -13.27
C PHE A 99 7.87 11.24 -11.84
N ASP A 100 8.39 12.45 -11.68
CA ASP A 100 8.65 13.05 -10.37
C ASP A 100 7.36 13.26 -9.57
N SER A 101 6.32 13.77 -10.22
CA SER A 101 4.99 13.95 -9.62
C SER A 101 4.38 12.61 -9.23
N PHE A 102 4.51 11.59 -10.08
CA PHE A 102 4.11 10.21 -9.77
C PHE A 102 4.82 9.69 -8.52
N VAL A 103 6.15 9.84 -8.43
CA VAL A 103 6.93 9.38 -7.28
C VAL A 103 6.51 10.09 -5.99
N VAL A 104 6.33 11.42 -6.01
CA VAL A 104 5.83 12.15 -4.83
C VAL A 104 4.45 11.65 -4.42
N ASP A 105 3.50 11.57 -5.36
CA ASP A 105 2.14 11.14 -5.04
C ASP A 105 2.10 9.70 -4.53
N ALA A 106 2.88 8.79 -5.13
CA ALA A 106 2.99 7.40 -4.71
C ALA A 106 3.51 7.31 -3.27
N VAL A 107 4.65 7.95 -2.99
CA VAL A 107 5.27 7.89 -1.66
C VAL A 107 4.38 8.57 -0.63
N SER A 108 3.81 9.73 -0.92
CA SER A 108 2.89 10.45 -0.04
C SER A 108 1.68 9.59 0.34
N ARG A 109 1.04 8.92 -0.63
CA ARG A 109 -0.14 8.08 -0.36
C ARG A 109 0.21 6.82 0.43
N VAL A 110 1.35 6.19 0.15
CA VAL A 110 1.83 5.04 0.93
C VAL A 110 2.17 5.45 2.36
N VAL A 111 2.84 6.59 2.54
CA VAL A 111 3.13 7.15 3.85
C VAL A 111 1.84 7.49 4.58
N ASP A 112 0.82 8.05 3.93
CA ASP A 112 -0.48 8.31 4.55
C ASP A 112 -1.14 7.01 5.04
N VAL A 113 -1.04 5.90 4.30
CA VAL A 113 -1.59 4.59 4.76
C VAL A 113 -0.96 4.14 6.07
N VAL A 114 0.35 4.33 6.23
CA VAL A 114 1.08 3.83 7.39
C VAL A 114 1.10 4.84 8.54
N CYS A 115 1.25 6.12 8.23
CA CYS A 115 1.63 7.18 9.17
C CYS A 115 0.51 8.17 9.48
N SER A 116 -0.65 8.09 8.83
CA SER A 116 -1.83 8.81 9.31
C SER A 116 -2.23 8.29 10.68
N SER A 117 -2.86 9.12 11.50
CA SER A 117 -3.33 8.70 12.83
C SER A 117 -4.84 8.59 12.89
N GLN A 118 -5.32 7.58 13.61
CA GLN A 118 -6.72 7.43 13.96
C GLN A 118 -6.97 7.82 15.42
N TYR A 119 -8.10 8.48 15.67
CA TYR A 119 -8.61 8.78 17.00
C TYR A 119 -10.14 8.65 17.08
N PRO A 120 -10.69 8.00 18.13
CA PRO A 120 -9.97 7.14 19.07
C PRO A 120 -9.40 5.90 18.37
N GLY A 121 -8.20 5.48 18.73
CA GLY A 121 -7.63 4.18 18.38
C GLY A 121 -8.01 3.13 19.41
N PHE A 122 -7.29 2.01 19.45
CA PHE A 122 -7.53 1.00 20.48
C PHE A 122 -7.28 1.58 21.88
N GLN A 123 -8.16 1.26 22.83
CA GLN A 123 -8.10 1.77 24.20
C GLN A 123 -8.18 3.31 24.31
N ASP A 124 -8.89 3.96 23.38
CA ASP A 124 -9.11 5.42 23.35
C ASP A 124 -7.85 6.28 23.16
N GLU A 125 -6.75 5.67 22.68
CA GLU A 125 -5.48 6.34 22.39
C GLU A 125 -5.37 6.73 20.91
N SER A 126 -4.61 7.77 20.58
CA SER A 126 -4.25 8.04 19.17
C SER A 126 -3.26 7.01 18.68
N GLN A 127 -3.51 6.41 17.51
CA GLN A 127 -2.65 5.35 16.96
C GLN A 127 -2.37 5.57 15.47
N LEU A 128 -1.16 5.18 15.03
CA LEU A 128 -0.80 5.21 13.62
C LEU A 128 -1.54 4.11 12.85
N CYS A 129 -2.02 4.44 11.67
CA CYS A 129 -2.83 3.54 10.86
C CYS A 129 -2.09 2.27 10.46
N GLY A 130 -0.79 2.31 10.25
CA GLY A 130 0.02 1.11 10.01
C GLY A 130 -0.06 0.12 11.16
N PHE A 131 0.01 0.60 12.41
CA PHE A 131 -0.15 -0.23 13.59
C PHE A 131 -1.57 -0.76 13.72
N THR A 132 -2.57 0.10 13.55
CA THR A 132 -3.99 -0.27 13.63
C THR A 132 -4.34 -1.35 12.60
N LEU A 133 -3.99 -1.13 11.32
CA LEU A 133 -4.23 -2.07 10.23
C LEU A 133 -3.54 -3.42 10.47
N LEU A 134 -2.26 -3.40 10.86
CA LEU A 134 -1.52 -4.63 11.14
C LEU A 134 -2.14 -5.40 12.29
N SER A 135 -2.43 -4.71 13.40
CA SER A 135 -3.05 -5.32 14.59
C SER A 135 -4.43 -5.89 14.30
N SER A 136 -5.23 -5.21 13.49
CA SER A 136 -6.55 -5.69 13.03
C SER A 136 -6.45 -6.98 12.22
N VAL A 137 -5.49 -7.06 11.30
CA VAL A 137 -5.26 -8.28 10.51
C VAL A 137 -4.71 -9.41 11.39
N LEU A 138 -3.75 -9.12 12.27
CA LEU A 138 -3.17 -10.13 13.17
C LEU A 138 -4.19 -10.69 14.16
N ALA A 139 -5.14 -9.87 14.61
CA ALA A 139 -6.23 -10.31 15.49
C ALA A 139 -7.06 -11.44 14.88
N MET A 140 -7.27 -11.42 13.56
CA MET A 140 -7.97 -12.49 12.85
C MET A 140 -7.17 -13.78 12.74
N SER A 141 -5.85 -13.68 12.74
CA SER A 141 -4.97 -14.84 12.52
C SER A 141 -4.94 -15.80 13.71
N SER A 142 -5.31 -15.36 14.92
CA SER A 142 -5.17 -16.15 16.17
C SER A 142 -3.77 -16.79 16.34
N GLY A 143 -2.71 -16.15 15.83
CA GLY A 143 -1.35 -16.68 15.86
C GLY A 143 -1.05 -17.75 14.79
N ASN A 144 -1.95 -17.95 13.82
CA ASN A 144 -1.85 -18.95 12.78
C ASN A 144 -1.61 -18.29 11.41
N LEU A 145 -0.47 -18.62 10.80
CA LEU A 145 -0.07 -18.10 9.49
C LEU A 145 -1.05 -18.42 8.36
N GLN A 146 -1.66 -19.60 8.36
CA GLN A 146 -2.64 -19.98 7.34
C GLN A 146 -3.91 -19.13 7.45
N GLN A 147 -4.37 -18.83 8.67
CA GLN A 147 -5.50 -17.92 8.89
C GLN A 147 -5.16 -16.48 8.50
N LEU A 148 -3.92 -16.03 8.77
CA LEU A 148 -3.43 -14.74 8.28
C LEU A 148 -3.51 -14.68 6.75
N ALA A 149 -2.97 -15.69 6.05
CA ALA A 149 -3.00 -15.76 4.59
C ALA A 149 -4.44 -15.69 4.05
N TRP A 150 -5.37 -16.44 4.64
CA TRP A 150 -6.78 -16.38 4.26
C TRP A 150 -7.42 -15.02 4.54
N THR A 151 -7.10 -14.37 5.67
CA THR A 151 -7.60 -13.04 5.99
C THR A 151 -7.15 -12.02 4.94
N VAL A 152 -5.87 -12.06 4.56
CA VAL A 152 -5.32 -11.19 3.52
C VAL A 152 -5.95 -11.49 2.16
N LEU A 153 -6.10 -12.77 1.80
CA LEU A 153 -6.77 -13.18 0.56
C LEU A 153 -8.24 -12.72 0.52
N ASN A 154 -8.96 -12.75 1.63
CA ASN A 154 -10.33 -12.24 1.69
C ASN A 154 -10.37 -10.71 1.62
N ALA A 155 -9.35 -10.02 2.18
CA ALA A 155 -9.24 -8.56 2.13
C ALA A 155 -9.02 -8.00 0.72
N VAL A 156 -8.43 -8.78 -0.17
CA VAL A 156 -8.28 -8.46 -1.61
C VAL A 156 -9.42 -9.04 -2.45
N GLN A 157 -10.58 -9.31 -1.83
CA GLN A 157 -11.79 -9.79 -2.50
C GLN A 157 -13.04 -9.08 -1.97
N VAL A 158 -12.87 -7.87 -1.43
CA VAL A 158 -13.94 -7.05 -0.84
C VAL A 158 -14.64 -6.28 -1.95
N PRO A 159 -15.95 -6.45 -2.17
CA PRO A 159 -16.66 -5.62 -3.13
C PRO A 159 -16.67 -4.14 -2.73
N ASN A 160 -16.77 -3.26 -3.71
CA ASN A 160 -16.75 -1.82 -3.52
C ASN A 160 -17.84 -1.31 -2.57
N ASP A 161 -19.05 -1.86 -2.62
CA ASP A 161 -20.18 -1.49 -1.77
C ASP A 161 -20.04 -1.96 -0.30
N GLN A 162 -19.09 -2.87 -0.03
CA GLN A 162 -18.94 -3.52 1.28
C GLN A 162 -17.66 -3.13 2.02
N GLY A 163 -16.82 -2.26 1.45
CA GLY A 163 -15.58 -1.80 2.08
C GLY A 163 -15.81 -1.13 3.45
N HIS A 164 -16.81 -0.23 3.55
CA HIS A 164 -17.16 0.43 4.81
C HIS A 164 -17.58 -0.58 5.88
N GLN A 165 -18.48 -1.49 5.51
CA GLN A 165 -18.97 -2.54 6.39
C GLN A 165 -17.85 -3.46 6.87
N ALA A 166 -16.92 -3.83 5.97
CA ALA A 166 -15.75 -4.63 6.32
C ALA A 166 -14.91 -3.96 7.41
N ALA A 167 -14.60 -2.66 7.24
CA ALA A 167 -13.75 -1.89 8.14
C ALA A 167 -14.33 -1.79 9.57
N LYS A 168 -15.66 -1.83 9.69
CA LYS A 168 -16.39 -1.86 10.96
C LYS A 168 -16.58 -3.27 11.55
N GLY A 169 -15.96 -4.28 10.94
CA GLY A 169 -16.05 -5.68 11.36
C GLY A 169 -17.39 -6.36 11.03
N GLY A 170 -18.18 -5.76 10.13
CA GLY A 170 -19.36 -6.40 9.57
C GLY A 170 -18.99 -7.59 8.69
N SER A 171 -19.90 -8.54 8.54
CA SER A 171 -19.74 -9.62 7.57
C SER A 171 -19.86 -9.06 6.17
N ILE A 172 -19.00 -9.51 5.25
CA ILE A 172 -19.07 -9.22 3.83
C ILE A 172 -19.32 -10.50 3.05
N THR A 173 -19.81 -10.35 1.84
CA THR A 173 -19.83 -11.37 0.79
C THR A 173 -18.72 -11.03 -0.19
N THR A 174 -17.71 -11.89 -0.31
CA THR A 174 -16.58 -11.67 -1.22
C THR A 174 -17.03 -11.67 -2.68
N THR A 175 -16.16 -11.25 -3.60
CA THR A 175 -16.35 -11.37 -5.07
C THR A 175 -16.58 -12.82 -5.55
N ARG A 176 -16.40 -13.82 -4.68
CA ARG A 176 -16.71 -15.24 -4.92
C ARG A 176 -18.00 -15.73 -4.25
N ASN A 177 -18.84 -14.81 -3.76
CA ASN A 177 -20.06 -15.12 -3.01
C ASN A 177 -19.82 -15.92 -1.71
N VAL A 178 -18.65 -15.74 -1.09
CA VAL A 178 -18.35 -16.36 0.21
C VAL A 178 -18.58 -15.33 1.32
N SER A 179 -19.42 -15.66 2.30
CA SER A 179 -19.63 -14.80 3.47
C SER A 179 -18.46 -14.96 4.45
N THR A 180 -17.87 -13.84 4.87
CA THR A 180 -16.74 -13.80 5.81
C THR A 180 -16.74 -12.50 6.62
N THR A 181 -15.89 -12.42 7.64
CA THR A 181 -15.59 -11.18 8.38
C THR A 181 -14.09 -10.94 8.31
N LEU A 182 -13.67 -9.69 8.04
CA LEU A 182 -12.25 -9.35 7.87
C LEU A 182 -11.57 -8.82 9.12
N PHE A 183 -12.33 -8.21 10.02
CA PHE A 183 -11.83 -7.60 11.25
C PHE A 183 -12.85 -7.82 12.35
N VAL A 184 -12.39 -7.89 13.59
CA VAL A 184 -13.26 -8.09 14.75
C VAL A 184 -12.91 -7.11 15.86
N ALA A 185 -13.94 -6.66 16.58
CA ALA A 185 -13.75 -5.85 17.77
C ALA A 185 -12.95 -6.62 18.85
N PRO A 186 -12.11 -5.95 19.65
CA PRO A 186 -11.91 -4.50 19.69
C PRO A 186 -10.93 -3.95 18.64
N ASN A 187 -10.33 -4.79 17.79
CA ASN A 187 -9.26 -4.42 16.87
C ASN A 187 -9.79 -4.09 15.47
N LEU A 188 -10.59 -3.03 15.35
CA LEU A 188 -11.14 -2.58 14.07
C LEU A 188 -10.28 -1.49 13.43
N PRO A 189 -9.98 -1.59 12.11
CA PRO A 189 -9.23 -0.55 11.43
C PRO A 189 -10.08 0.69 11.13
N ASP A 190 -11.41 0.59 11.16
CA ASP A 190 -12.36 1.70 11.05
C ASP A 190 -11.91 2.80 10.08
N ALA A 191 -11.64 4.04 10.54
CA ALA A 191 -11.28 5.14 9.65
C ALA A 191 -9.90 5.00 8.98
N CYS A 192 -8.98 4.18 9.49
CA CYS A 192 -7.67 3.92 8.87
C CYS A 192 -7.72 3.23 7.51
N VAL A 193 -8.89 2.77 7.05
CA VAL A 193 -9.07 2.38 5.64
C VAL A 193 -9.21 3.58 4.71
N THR A 194 -9.40 4.80 5.23
CA THR A 194 -9.58 6.02 4.43
C THR A 194 -8.31 6.36 3.61
N PRO A 195 -7.09 6.35 4.18
CA PRO A 195 -5.87 6.47 3.38
C PRO A 195 -5.70 5.35 2.34
N ILE A 196 -6.07 4.10 2.66
CA ILE A 196 -6.03 2.97 1.71
C ILE A 196 -6.95 3.27 0.54
N ASN A 197 -8.19 3.67 0.82
CA ASN A 197 -9.17 4.07 -0.17
C ASN A 197 -8.66 5.20 -1.05
N ALA A 198 -8.01 6.22 -0.48
CA ALA A 198 -7.42 7.31 -1.23
C ALA A 198 -6.28 6.84 -2.15
N LEU A 199 -5.45 5.90 -1.69
CA LEU A 199 -4.40 5.28 -2.50
C LEU A 199 -5.00 4.47 -3.66
N LEU A 200 -5.96 3.59 -3.38
CA LEU A 200 -6.58 2.72 -4.39
C LEU A 200 -7.41 3.50 -5.41
N LYS A 201 -8.16 4.54 -5.00
CA LYS A 201 -8.88 5.45 -5.91
C LYS A 201 -7.95 6.24 -6.82
N TRP A 202 -6.73 6.52 -6.39
CA TRP A 202 -5.73 7.19 -7.21
C TRP A 202 -5.08 6.21 -8.18
N ALA A 203 -4.72 5.02 -7.70
CA ALA A 203 -4.16 3.95 -8.54
C ALA A 203 -5.14 3.52 -9.64
N SER A 204 -6.43 3.39 -9.34
CA SER A 204 -7.44 2.96 -10.32
C SER A 204 -7.59 3.90 -11.52
N LYS A 205 -7.16 5.16 -11.40
CA LYS A 205 -7.26 6.19 -12.45
C LYS A 205 -6.04 6.24 -13.36
N MET A 206 -4.99 5.47 -13.07
CA MET A 206 -3.79 5.50 -13.88
C MET A 206 -4.07 4.91 -15.27
N PRO A 207 -3.58 5.53 -16.36
CA PRO A 207 -3.72 5.00 -17.71
C PRO A 207 -3.26 3.54 -17.86
N VAL A 208 -2.17 3.13 -17.20
CA VAL A 208 -1.68 1.75 -17.23
C VAL A 208 -2.71 0.78 -16.66
N VAL A 209 -3.46 1.18 -15.63
CA VAL A 209 -4.53 0.36 -15.05
C VAL A 209 -5.72 0.27 -16.01
N THR A 210 -6.11 1.37 -16.62
CA THR A 210 -7.30 1.42 -17.49
C THR A 210 -7.05 0.85 -18.89
N SER A 211 -5.81 0.77 -19.36
CA SER A 211 -5.46 0.34 -20.73
C SER A 211 -4.76 -1.00 -20.85
N THR A 212 -4.20 -1.55 -19.75
CA THR A 212 -3.48 -2.83 -19.82
C THR A 212 -4.47 -3.98 -19.96
N VAL A 213 -4.40 -4.67 -21.10
CA VAL A 213 -5.13 -5.91 -21.37
C VAL A 213 -4.40 -7.08 -20.71
N ILE A 214 -5.11 -7.84 -19.88
CA ILE A 214 -4.60 -9.03 -19.18
C ILE A 214 -5.07 -10.31 -19.89
N ASP A 215 -6.29 -10.32 -20.41
CA ASP A 215 -6.86 -11.39 -21.23
C ASP A 215 -7.81 -10.78 -22.28
N THR A 216 -8.30 -11.58 -23.22
CA THR A 216 -9.09 -11.21 -24.41
C THR A 216 -10.20 -10.18 -24.13
N ASP A 217 -10.85 -10.25 -22.97
CA ASP A 217 -11.91 -9.34 -22.54
C ASP A 217 -11.69 -8.78 -21.11
N LEU A 218 -10.45 -8.84 -20.60
CA LEU A 218 -10.13 -8.48 -19.22
C LEU A 218 -8.97 -7.49 -19.16
N THR A 219 -9.22 -6.31 -18.59
CA THR A 219 -8.19 -5.29 -18.35
C THR A 219 -7.77 -5.25 -16.88
N LEU A 220 -6.62 -4.66 -16.59
CA LEU A 220 -6.15 -4.45 -15.21
C LEU A 220 -7.14 -3.63 -14.37
N ALA A 221 -7.97 -2.79 -15.00
CA ALA A 221 -9.07 -2.06 -14.37
C ALA A 221 -10.07 -2.97 -13.63
N ALA A 222 -10.22 -4.23 -14.04
CA ALA A 222 -11.11 -5.19 -13.39
C ALA A 222 -10.75 -5.46 -11.92
N LEU A 223 -9.55 -5.07 -11.47
CA LEU A 223 -9.20 -5.06 -10.05
C LEU A 223 -10.02 -4.05 -9.23
N PHE A 224 -10.68 -3.08 -9.85
CA PHE A 224 -11.27 -1.92 -9.16
C PHE A 224 -12.74 -1.68 -9.51
N GLU A 225 -13.23 -2.26 -10.61
CA GLU A 225 -14.58 -2.04 -11.14
C GLU A 225 -15.62 -2.88 -10.39
N ASP A 226 -16.83 -2.34 -10.26
CA ASP A 226 -17.94 -3.05 -9.61
C ASP A 226 -18.26 -4.37 -10.31
N ASP A 227 -18.53 -5.41 -9.52
CA ASP A 227 -18.84 -6.77 -9.98
C ASP A 227 -17.78 -7.42 -10.89
N GLN A 228 -16.57 -6.84 -10.94
CA GLN A 228 -15.42 -7.40 -11.64
C GLN A 228 -14.34 -7.83 -10.65
N CYS A 229 -13.46 -8.70 -11.10
CA CYS A 229 -12.28 -9.11 -10.37
C CYS A 229 -11.31 -9.82 -11.31
N LEU A 230 -10.03 -9.88 -10.92
CA LEU A 230 -9.00 -10.57 -11.67
C LEU A 230 -8.86 -12.01 -11.15
N PRO A 231 -9.12 -13.05 -11.98
CA PRO A 231 -8.97 -14.44 -11.56
C PRO A 231 -7.55 -14.73 -11.05
N GLY A 232 -7.44 -15.45 -9.92
CA GLY A 232 -6.18 -15.56 -9.18
C GLY A 232 -5.01 -16.12 -9.98
N ARG A 233 -5.24 -17.12 -10.82
CA ARG A 233 -4.20 -17.73 -11.65
C ARG A 233 -3.78 -16.78 -12.78
N THR A 234 -4.75 -16.15 -13.42
CA THR A 234 -4.52 -15.13 -14.46
C THR A 234 -3.70 -13.97 -13.91
N ALA A 235 -4.02 -13.50 -12.70
CA ALA A 235 -3.25 -12.45 -12.01
C ALA A 235 -1.81 -12.86 -11.73
N LEU A 236 -1.60 -14.08 -11.22
CA LEU A 236 -0.27 -14.60 -10.92
C LEU A 236 0.59 -14.74 -12.18
N ASP A 237 0.03 -15.28 -13.26
CA ASP A 237 0.75 -15.47 -14.51
C ASP A 237 1.10 -14.12 -15.17
N ALA A 238 0.17 -13.15 -15.14
CA ALA A 238 0.44 -11.78 -15.60
C ALA A 238 1.54 -11.08 -14.77
N PHE A 239 1.53 -11.26 -13.44
CA PHE A 239 2.55 -10.70 -12.56
C PHE A 239 3.94 -11.28 -12.85
N VAL A 240 4.06 -12.60 -13.00
CA VAL A 240 5.35 -13.26 -13.29
C VAL A 240 5.87 -12.87 -14.67
N GLN A 241 4.98 -12.68 -15.64
CA GLN A 241 5.35 -12.19 -16.97
C GLN A 241 5.89 -10.74 -16.92
N ALA A 242 5.24 -9.86 -16.16
CA ALA A 242 5.65 -8.47 -16.02
C ALA A 242 6.94 -8.30 -15.20
N PHE A 243 7.12 -9.14 -14.17
CA PHE A 243 8.25 -9.08 -13.24
C PHE A 243 8.99 -10.42 -13.19
N PRO A 244 9.69 -10.81 -14.28
CA PRO A 244 10.47 -12.04 -14.27
C PRO A 244 11.52 -11.97 -13.15
N GLN A 245 11.70 -13.05 -12.40
CA GLN A 245 12.59 -13.15 -11.22
C GLN A 245 12.08 -12.50 -9.92
N SER A 246 10.88 -11.90 -9.90
CA SER A 246 10.31 -11.36 -8.66
C SER A 246 9.88 -12.43 -7.66
N LEU A 247 9.56 -13.65 -8.15
CA LEU A 247 9.22 -14.80 -7.33
C LEU A 247 10.27 -15.91 -7.49
N SER A 248 10.68 -16.52 -6.37
CA SER A 248 11.42 -17.78 -6.40
C SER A 248 10.53 -18.90 -6.95
N ASN A 249 11.14 -19.96 -7.49
CA ASN A 249 10.39 -21.13 -7.99
C ASN A 249 9.48 -21.74 -6.91
N ASP A 250 9.98 -21.82 -5.68
CA ASP A 250 9.22 -22.35 -4.54
C ASP A 250 8.00 -21.47 -4.24
N MET A 251 8.18 -20.16 -4.22
CA MET A 251 7.08 -19.21 -3.97
C MET A 251 6.07 -19.21 -5.13
N TYR A 252 6.52 -19.32 -6.37
CA TYR A 252 5.62 -19.48 -7.50
C TYR A 252 4.79 -20.76 -7.38
N SER A 253 5.39 -21.88 -6.95
CA SER A 253 4.67 -23.14 -6.75
C SER A 253 3.61 -23.04 -5.65
N MET A 254 3.94 -22.39 -4.54
CA MET A 254 3.00 -22.15 -3.43
C MET A 254 1.87 -21.20 -3.85
N ALA A 255 2.21 -20.06 -4.47
CA ALA A 255 1.24 -19.11 -4.98
C ALA A 255 0.32 -19.78 -6.01
N SER A 256 0.87 -20.62 -6.90
CA SER A 256 0.12 -21.39 -7.88
C SER A 256 -0.88 -22.36 -7.24
N ALA A 257 -0.55 -22.93 -6.08
CA ALA A 257 -1.43 -23.86 -5.36
C ALA A 257 -2.56 -23.12 -4.62
N LEU A 258 -2.32 -21.89 -4.15
CA LEU A 258 -3.28 -21.07 -3.41
C LEU A 258 -4.17 -20.23 -4.33
N LEU A 259 -3.58 -19.62 -5.35
CA LEU A 259 -4.21 -18.67 -6.27
C LEU A 259 -4.73 -19.39 -7.51
N THR A 260 -5.77 -20.19 -7.33
CA THR A 260 -6.49 -20.79 -8.46
C THR A 260 -7.57 -19.85 -8.99
N ASN A 261 -7.96 -20.02 -10.25
CA ASN A 261 -9.07 -19.27 -10.86
C ASN A 261 -10.44 -19.61 -10.26
N ASP A 262 -10.55 -20.66 -9.45
CA ASP A 262 -11.80 -21.05 -8.80
C ASP A 262 -11.89 -20.52 -7.36
N ASN A 263 -10.74 -20.35 -6.69
CA ASN A 263 -10.71 -20.01 -5.26
C ASN A 263 -10.42 -18.53 -4.97
N VAL A 264 -9.82 -17.79 -5.91
CA VAL A 264 -9.44 -16.39 -5.69
C VAL A 264 -9.87 -15.52 -6.87
N CYS A 265 -10.49 -14.37 -6.58
CA CYS A 265 -10.75 -13.32 -7.57
C CYS A 265 -10.38 -11.94 -7.02
N PHE A 266 -9.18 -11.47 -7.35
CA PHE A 266 -8.64 -10.24 -6.81
C PHE A 266 -9.49 -9.02 -7.16
N HIS A 267 -9.91 -8.30 -6.14
CA HIS A 267 -10.57 -7.00 -6.19
C HIS A 267 -10.05 -6.12 -5.07
N LEU A 268 -9.69 -4.90 -5.42
CA LEU A 268 -9.17 -3.87 -4.54
C LEU A 268 -10.27 -2.82 -4.37
N ALA A 269 -11.04 -2.96 -3.30
CA ALA A 269 -12.11 -2.03 -2.99
C ALA A 269 -11.57 -0.60 -3.00
N ASN A 270 -12.14 0.28 -3.81
CA ASN A 270 -11.72 1.68 -3.88
C ASN A 270 -12.85 2.61 -3.43
N SER A 271 -13.72 2.12 -2.55
CA SER A 271 -14.91 2.82 -2.10
C SER A 271 -15.26 2.49 -0.65
N TYR A 272 -14.25 2.38 0.22
CA TYR A 272 -14.44 2.14 1.67
C TYR A 272 -15.24 3.23 2.40
N ALA A 273 -15.48 4.37 1.74
CA ALA A 273 -16.36 5.42 2.21
C ALA A 273 -17.24 5.87 1.03
N THR A 274 -18.44 5.28 0.92
CA THR A 274 -19.50 5.70 0.00
C THR A 274 -20.69 6.19 0.80
N GLY A 275 -21.04 7.46 0.67
CA GLY A 275 -22.25 8.04 1.28
C GLY A 275 -22.01 8.86 2.56
N SER A 276 -23.08 8.99 3.35
CA SER A 276 -23.16 9.74 4.61
C SER A 276 -22.69 8.96 5.85
N ASP A 277 -22.20 7.73 5.66
CA ASP A 277 -21.89 6.82 6.76
C ASP A 277 -20.52 7.17 7.34
N ALA A 278 -20.57 7.77 8.53
CA ALA A 278 -19.38 8.13 9.27
C ALA A 278 -18.75 6.88 9.92
N PHE A 279 -17.43 6.78 9.82
CA PHE A 279 -16.66 5.95 10.72
C PHE A 279 -16.83 6.45 12.17
N GLU A 280 -16.66 5.54 13.13
CA GLU A 280 -16.77 5.90 14.56
C GLU A 280 -15.55 6.69 15.02
N THR A 281 -14.44 6.51 14.31
CA THR A 281 -13.16 7.16 14.51
C THR A 281 -12.89 8.18 13.41
N THR A 282 -11.91 9.03 13.67
CA THR A 282 -11.45 10.07 12.75
C THR A 282 -10.01 9.79 12.37
N VAL A 283 -9.63 10.12 11.13
CA VAL A 283 -8.25 10.03 10.67
C VAL A 283 -7.70 11.42 10.36
N SER A 284 -6.51 11.70 10.88
CA SER A 284 -5.69 12.83 10.49
C SER A 284 -4.63 12.36 9.49
N SER A 285 -4.69 12.88 8.26
CA SER A 285 -3.69 12.58 7.24
C SER A 285 -2.31 13.09 7.65
N PHE A 286 -1.30 12.23 7.48
CA PHE A 286 0.09 12.59 7.75
C PHE A 286 0.56 13.70 6.81
N THR A 287 0.36 13.54 5.50
CA THR A 287 0.85 14.49 4.50
C THR A 287 0.17 15.85 4.60
N GLN A 288 -1.14 15.89 4.87
CA GLN A 288 -1.85 17.15 5.10
C GLN A 288 -1.31 17.91 6.32
N SER A 289 -0.90 17.19 7.38
CA SER A 289 -0.32 17.83 8.56
C SER A 289 1.03 18.49 8.27
N LEU A 290 1.80 17.96 7.31
CA LEU A 290 3.06 18.56 6.87
C LEU A 290 2.86 19.86 6.08
N ASP A 291 1.83 19.91 5.24
CA ASP A 291 1.50 21.09 4.44
C ASP A 291 0.95 22.26 5.29
N LEU A 292 0.29 21.96 6.43
CA LEU A 292 -0.19 22.97 7.38
C LEU A 292 0.91 23.52 8.31
N GLY A 293 2.04 22.81 8.42
CA GLY A 293 3.18 23.17 9.27
C GLY A 293 4.31 23.90 8.54
N SER A 294 4.18 24.15 7.22
CA SER A 294 5.17 24.86 6.38
C SER A 294 4.67 26.20 5.89
#